data_AF-A0A1S3DUP5-F1
#
_entry.id   AF-A0A1S3DUP5-F1
#
_cell.length_a   1.000
_cell.length_b   1.000
_cell.length_c   1.000
_cell.angle_alpha   90.00
_cell.angle_beta   90.00
_cell.angle_gamma   90.00
#
_symmetry.space_group_name_H-M   'P 1'
#
loop_
_entity.id
_entity.type
_entity.pdbx_description
1 polymer ?
#
loop_
_entity_poly.entity_id
_entity_poly.type
_entity_poly.pdbx_seq_one_letter_code
_entity_poly.pdbx_strand_id
1 'polypeptide(L)'
;MLVVFEELQDLHGVWSELSSVWNQIDELREKPWLSIHPRKLRQQLDALTTKLKELPSRLRQYASYDHVKQLLQNYTKVNMMIIELKSDAFKERHWKQLMKKLRVNWLLSDLTLGQVWDVDLQ
;
A
#
# COMPACT_ATOMS: atom_id res chain seq x y z
N MET A 1 -27.90 26.06 14.16
CA MET A 1 -28.06 25.28 12.91
C MET A 1 -26.87 25.42 11.94
N LEU A 2 -26.08 26.50 11.97
CA LEU A 2 -24.90 26.68 11.10
C LEU A 2 -23.70 25.78 11.47
N VAL A 3 -23.43 25.60 12.77
CA VAL A 3 -22.29 24.80 13.26
C VAL A 3 -22.33 23.33 12.80
N VAL A 4 -23.52 22.73 12.76
CA VAL A 4 -23.68 21.32 12.32
C VAL A 4 -23.41 21.18 10.82
N PHE A 5 -23.70 22.21 10.03
CA PHE A 5 -23.50 22.17 8.58
C PHE A 5 -22.02 22.36 8.22
N GLU A 6 -21.32 23.27 8.91
CA GLU A 6 -19.86 23.41 8.81
C GLU A 6 -19.15 22.12 9.25
N GLU A 7 -19.57 21.51 10.37
CA GLU A 7 -18.99 20.25 10.82
C GLU A 7 -19.22 19.09 9.84
N LEU A 8 -20.39 19.04 9.19
CA LEU A 8 -20.67 18.04 8.14
C LEU A 8 -19.86 18.28 6.87
N GLN A 9 -19.66 19.54 6.48
CA GLN A 9 -18.87 19.91 5.30
C GLN A 9 -17.38 19.64 5.52
N ASP A 10 -16.87 19.95 6.70
CA ASP A 10 -15.51 19.56 7.11
C ASP A 10 -15.36 18.03 7.07
N LEU A 11 -16.36 17.29 7.60
CA LEU A 11 -16.32 15.83 7.59
C LEU A 11 -16.31 15.25 6.17
N HIS A 12 -17.00 15.88 5.21
CA HIS A 12 -16.94 15.51 3.80
C HIS A 12 -15.57 15.78 3.16
N GLY A 13 -14.98 16.96 3.39
CA GLY A 13 -13.64 17.28 2.87
C GLY A 13 -12.57 16.33 3.43
N VAL A 14 -12.72 16.01 4.70
CA VAL A 14 -11.84 15.13 5.45
C VAL A 14 -12.00 13.66 5.02
N TRP A 15 -13.21 13.21 4.70
CA TRP A 15 -13.45 11.90 4.07
C TRP A 15 -12.86 11.82 2.66
N SER A 16 -12.88 12.93 1.92
CA SER A 16 -12.24 13.02 0.60
C SER A 16 -10.71 12.86 0.69
N GLU A 17 -10.06 13.40 1.72
CA GLU A 17 -8.63 13.22 1.94
C GLU A 17 -8.26 11.77 2.25
N LEU A 18 -9.02 11.10 3.14
CA LEU A 18 -8.82 9.68 3.41
C LEU A 18 -9.03 8.82 2.14
N SER A 19 -10.07 9.14 1.37
CA SER A 19 -10.36 8.47 0.09
C SER A 19 -9.22 8.68 -0.92
N SER A 20 -8.59 9.86 -0.93
CA SER A 20 -7.43 10.14 -1.78
C SER A 20 -6.22 9.26 -1.40
N VAL A 21 -5.98 9.02 -0.11
CA VAL A 21 -4.94 8.08 0.34
C VAL A 21 -5.25 6.66 -0.11
N TRP A 22 -6.52 6.23 -0.01
CA TRP A 22 -6.98 4.93 -0.50
C TRP A 22 -6.74 4.76 -1.99
N ASN A 23 -7.16 5.73 -2.80
CA ASN A 23 -6.99 5.67 -4.26
C ASN A 23 -5.51 5.58 -4.64
N GLN A 24 -4.64 6.33 -3.97
CA GLN A 24 -3.19 6.23 -4.21
C GLN A 24 -2.62 4.85 -3.82
N ILE A 25 -3.13 4.23 -2.75
CA ILE A 25 -2.75 2.86 -2.38
C ILE A 25 -3.21 1.87 -3.46
N ASP A 26 -4.44 2.00 -3.94
CA ASP A 26 -5.00 1.12 -4.96
C ASP A 26 -4.24 1.25 -6.29
N GLU A 27 -3.94 2.47 -6.70
CA GLU A 27 -3.05 2.74 -7.85
C GLU A 27 -1.66 2.11 -7.69
N LEU A 28 -1.12 2.01 -6.47
CA LEU A 28 0.13 1.29 -6.23
C LEU A 28 -0.05 -0.22 -6.39
N ARG A 29 -1.18 -0.77 -5.93
CA ARG A 29 -1.49 -2.20 -6.04
C ARG A 29 -1.61 -2.66 -7.48
N GLU A 30 -2.23 -1.84 -8.33
CA GLU A 30 -2.43 -2.13 -9.76
C GLU A 30 -1.17 -2.01 -10.62
N LYS A 31 -0.06 -1.48 -10.06
CA LYS A 31 1.18 -1.35 -10.85
C LYS A 31 1.76 -2.71 -11.20
N PRO A 32 2.17 -2.92 -12.48
CA PRO A 32 2.90 -4.11 -12.88
C PRO A 32 4.17 -4.29 -12.06
N TRP A 33 4.41 -5.51 -11.59
CA TRP A 33 5.56 -5.87 -10.77
C TRP A 33 6.86 -5.43 -11.44
N LEU A 34 7.01 -5.66 -12.74
CA LEU A 34 8.22 -5.32 -13.50
C LEU A 34 8.57 -3.83 -13.44
N SER A 35 7.58 -2.92 -13.40
CA SER A 35 7.82 -1.47 -13.35
C SER A 35 8.10 -0.94 -11.93
N ILE A 36 7.96 -1.77 -10.89
CA ILE A 36 8.21 -1.37 -9.50
C ILE A 36 9.69 -1.10 -9.26
N HIS A 37 9.98 0.09 -8.73
CA HIS A 37 11.30 0.47 -8.26
C HIS A 37 11.27 0.52 -6.72
N PRO A 38 11.93 -0.39 -5.99
CA PRO A 38 11.74 -0.53 -4.54
C PRO A 38 12.06 0.75 -3.73
N ARG A 39 13.09 1.51 -4.13
CA ARG A 39 13.42 2.80 -3.48
C ARG A 39 12.31 3.84 -3.66
N LYS A 40 11.74 3.92 -4.87
CA LYS A 40 10.65 4.85 -5.19
C LYS A 40 9.35 4.41 -4.50
N LEU A 41 9.08 3.11 -4.47
CA LEU A 41 7.94 2.54 -3.74
C LEU A 41 8.02 2.91 -2.25
N ARG A 42 9.20 2.77 -1.62
CA ARG A 42 9.40 3.16 -0.23
C ARG A 42 9.08 4.64 0.01
N GLN A 43 9.62 5.53 -0.83
CA GLN A 43 9.33 6.96 -0.76
C GLN A 43 7.84 7.27 -0.89
N GLN A 44 7.13 6.56 -1.78
CA GLN A 44 5.69 6.70 -1.95
C GLN A 44 4.90 6.25 -0.71
N LEU A 45 5.27 5.11 -0.12
CA LEU A 45 4.65 4.61 1.12
C LEU A 45 4.90 5.55 2.31
N ASP A 46 6.13 6.08 2.44
CA ASP A 46 6.48 7.05 3.48
C ASP A 46 5.69 8.35 3.29
N ALA A 47 5.52 8.83 2.05
CA ALA A 47 4.71 10.02 1.73
C ALA A 47 3.22 9.80 2.06
N LEU A 48 2.66 8.64 1.72
CA LEU A 48 1.27 8.29 2.08
C LEU A 48 1.08 8.20 3.60
N THR A 49 2.07 7.67 4.31
CA THR A 49 2.06 7.61 5.78
C THR A 49 2.08 9.01 6.39
N THR A 50 2.85 9.94 5.82
CA THR A 50 2.87 11.35 6.25
C THR A 50 1.53 12.02 6.00
N LYS A 51 0.95 11.88 4.79
CA LYS A 51 -0.40 12.41 4.48
C LYS A 51 -1.45 11.88 5.45
N LEU A 52 -1.43 10.58 5.74
CA LEU A 52 -2.33 9.96 6.72
C LEU A 52 -2.14 10.57 8.12
N LYS A 53 -0.91 10.91 8.52
CA LYS A 53 -0.63 11.57 9.82
C LYS A 53 -1.03 13.05 9.87
N GLU A 54 -1.19 13.71 8.74
CA GLU A 54 -1.63 15.11 8.65
C GLU A 54 -3.16 15.24 8.80
N LEU A 55 -3.91 14.14 8.62
CA LEU A 55 -5.36 14.13 8.78
C LEU A 55 -5.81 14.59 10.18
N PRO A 56 -6.97 15.27 10.28
CA PRO A 56 -7.51 15.76 11.56
C PRO A 56 -7.67 14.67 12.61
N SER A 57 -7.49 15.02 13.89
CA SER A 57 -7.59 14.08 15.02
C SER A 57 -8.95 13.37 15.09
N ARG A 58 -10.02 14.04 14.68
CA ARG A 58 -11.40 13.49 14.61
C ARG A 58 -11.47 12.26 13.70
N LEU A 59 -10.70 12.21 12.61
CA LEU A 59 -10.65 11.03 11.73
C LEU A 59 -9.88 9.85 12.33
N ARG A 60 -8.88 10.14 13.16
CA ARG A 60 -8.02 9.11 13.75
C ARG A 60 -8.77 8.22 14.74
N GLN A 61 -10.01 8.58 15.08
CA GLN A 61 -10.91 7.81 15.92
C GLN A 61 -11.69 6.74 15.14
N TYR A 62 -11.70 6.81 13.81
CA TYR A 62 -12.42 5.85 12.97
C TYR A 62 -11.56 4.62 12.68
N ALA A 63 -12.19 3.44 12.69
CA ALA A 63 -11.54 2.18 12.35
C ALA A 63 -10.88 2.18 10.96
N SER A 64 -11.45 2.90 9.99
CA SER A 64 -10.89 3.04 8.64
C SER A 64 -9.50 3.66 8.65
N TYR A 65 -9.23 4.61 9.56
CA TYR A 65 -7.92 5.23 9.72
C TYR A 65 -6.89 4.20 10.21
N ASP A 66 -7.23 3.48 11.27
CA ASP A 66 -6.33 2.47 11.85
C ASP A 66 -6.04 1.34 10.87
N HIS A 67 -7.05 0.92 10.09
CA HIS A 67 -6.87 -0.07 9.04
C HIS A 67 -5.86 0.39 7.99
N VAL A 68 -6.01 1.59 7.43
CA VAL A 68 -5.05 2.14 6.44
C VAL A 68 -3.67 2.31 7.03
N LYS A 69 -3.58 2.76 8.28
CA LYS A 69 -2.31 2.91 8.99
C LYS A 69 -1.59 1.58 9.14
N GLN A 70 -2.28 0.51 9.56
CA GLN A 70 -1.72 -0.84 9.66
C GLN A 70 -1.31 -1.36 8.29
N LEU A 71 -2.14 -1.16 7.27
CA LEU A 71 -1.84 -1.55 5.89
C LEU A 71 -0.55 -0.92 5.38
N LEU A 72 -0.38 0.40 5.53
CA LEU A 72 0.83 1.12 5.15
C LEU A 72 2.06 0.65 5.93
N GLN A 73 1.92 0.39 7.24
CA GLN A 73 2.99 -0.17 8.06
C GLN A 73 3.44 -1.55 7.56
N ASN A 74 2.49 -2.41 7.22
CA ASN A 74 2.76 -3.75 6.68
C ASN A 74 3.48 -3.65 5.32
N TYR A 75 2.98 -2.84 4.38
CA TYR A 75 3.65 -2.64 3.09
C TYR A 75 5.06 -2.08 3.23
N THR A 76 5.25 -1.18 4.20
CA THR A 76 6.56 -0.60 4.52
C THR A 76 7.53 -1.66 5.06
N LYS A 77 7.05 -2.63 5.84
CA LYS A 77 7.81 -3.77 6.35
C LYS A 77 8.17 -4.75 5.22
N VAL A 78 7.19 -5.11 4.39
CA VAL A 78 7.37 -6.01 3.23
C VAL A 78 8.29 -5.41 2.17
N ASN A 79 8.44 -4.08 2.10
CA ASN A 79 9.33 -3.42 1.15
C ASN A 79 10.79 -3.91 1.23
N MET A 80 11.28 -4.36 2.39
CA MET A 80 12.61 -4.97 2.49
C MET A 80 12.70 -6.26 1.67
N MET A 81 11.69 -7.12 1.74
CA MET A 81 11.63 -8.33 0.91
C MET A 81 11.47 -8.00 -0.58
N ILE A 82 10.70 -6.95 -0.91
CA ILE A 82 10.58 -6.49 -2.30
C ILE A 82 11.94 -6.07 -2.89
N ILE A 83 12.81 -5.44 -2.09
CA ILE A 83 14.18 -5.11 -2.51
C ILE A 83 14.96 -6.38 -2.87
N GLU A 84 14.87 -7.42 -2.04
CA GLU A 84 15.54 -8.70 -2.28
C GLU A 84 14.99 -9.41 -3.52
N LEU A 85 13.65 -9.46 -3.67
CA LEU A 85 12.96 -10.07 -4.81
C LEU A 85 13.24 -9.35 -6.14
N LYS A 86 13.53 -8.04 -6.11
CA LYS A 86 13.93 -7.24 -7.28
C LYS A 86 15.44 -7.19 -7.52
N SER A 87 16.26 -7.77 -6.63
CA SER A 87 17.71 -7.75 -6.80
C SER A 87 18.17 -8.66 -7.95
N ASP A 88 19.30 -8.33 -8.58
CA ASP A 88 19.88 -9.15 -9.66
C ASP A 88 20.32 -10.55 -9.20
N ALA A 89 20.50 -10.73 -7.89
CA ALA A 89 20.74 -12.02 -7.29
C ALA A 89 19.50 -12.94 -7.36
N PHE A 90 18.30 -12.36 -7.44
CA PHE A 90 17.04 -13.09 -7.49
C PHE A 90 16.64 -13.45 -8.93
N LYS A 91 17.01 -14.66 -9.34
CA LYS A 91 16.78 -15.17 -10.70
C LYS A 91 15.50 -15.98 -10.82
N GLU A 92 15.09 -16.28 -12.05
CA GLU A 92 13.89 -17.05 -12.38
C GLU A 92 13.75 -18.39 -11.62
N ARG A 93 14.88 -19.08 -11.36
CA ARG A 93 14.89 -20.30 -10.55
C ARG A 93 14.38 -20.09 -9.12
N HIS A 94 14.66 -18.94 -8.52
CA HIS A 94 14.19 -18.60 -7.17
C HIS A 94 12.70 -18.25 -7.21
N TRP A 95 12.24 -17.56 -8.25
CA TRP A 95 10.82 -17.33 -8.51
C TRP A 95 10.03 -18.64 -8.59
N LYS A 96 10.52 -19.65 -9.34
CA LYS A 96 9.89 -20.98 -9.41
C LYS A 96 9.82 -21.67 -8.05
N GLN A 97 10.89 -21.57 -7.24
CA GLN A 97 10.90 -22.13 -5.88
C GLN A 97 9.92 -21.41 -4.94
N LEU A 98 9.85 -20.08 -5.03
CA LEU A 98 8.96 -19.25 -4.24
C LEU A 98 7.49 -19.56 -4.57
N MET A 99 7.13 -19.57 -5.86
CA MET A 99 5.79 -19.92 -6.34
C MET A 99 5.34 -21.29 -5.84
N LYS A 100 6.24 -22.29 -5.86
CA LYS A 100 5.96 -23.64 -5.35
C LYS A 100 5.69 -23.66 -3.83
N LYS A 101 6.45 -22.89 -3.04
CA LYS A 101 6.24 -22.78 -1.59
C LYS A 101 4.94 -22.07 -1.24
N LEU A 102 4.65 -20.99 -1.96
CA LEU A 102 3.45 -20.16 -1.78
C LEU A 102 2.20 -20.78 -2.42
N ARG A 103 2.35 -21.87 -3.19
CA ARG A 103 1.27 -22.54 -3.95
C ARG A 103 0.54 -21.60 -4.91
N VAL A 104 1.28 -20.69 -5.53
CA VAL A 104 0.78 -19.74 -6.54
C VAL A 104 1.42 -20.02 -7.89
N ASN A 105 0.75 -19.63 -8.98
CA ASN A 105 1.30 -19.72 -10.33
C ASN A 105 1.29 -18.32 -10.95
N TRP A 106 2.39 -17.59 -10.80
CA TRP A 106 2.50 -16.22 -11.28
C TRP A 106 3.25 -16.15 -12.61
N LEU A 107 2.70 -15.39 -13.54
CA LEU A 107 3.43 -14.90 -14.70
C LEU A 107 4.01 -13.53 -14.34
N LEU A 108 5.34 -13.39 -14.31
CA LEU A 108 5.98 -12.15 -13.90
C LEU A 108 5.62 -10.94 -14.77
N SER A 109 5.21 -11.18 -16.02
CA SER A 109 4.70 -10.15 -16.94
C SER A 109 3.38 -9.54 -16.46
N ASP A 110 2.54 -10.35 -15.81
CA ASP A 110 1.16 -10.00 -15.45
C ASP A 110 1.00 -9.81 -13.94
N LEU A 111 2.05 -10.14 -13.17
CA LEU A 111 2.10 -9.98 -11.73
C LEU A 111 1.99 -8.51 -11.37
N THR A 112 1.07 -8.15 -10.48
CA THR A 112 0.95 -6.79 -9.92
C THR A 112 1.56 -6.70 -8.54
N LEU A 113 1.85 -5.48 -8.07
CA LEU A 113 2.36 -5.28 -6.72
C LEU A 113 1.34 -5.73 -5.65
N GLY A 114 0.05 -5.51 -5.90
CA GLY A 114 -1.03 -5.94 -5.01
C GLY A 114 -1.00 -7.45 -4.78
N GLN A 115 -0.84 -8.24 -5.85
CA GLN A 115 -0.74 -9.69 -5.75
C GLN A 115 0.47 -10.16 -4.93
N VAL A 116 1.58 -9.42 -4.99
CA VAL A 116 2.78 -9.72 -4.16
C VAL A 116 2.54 -9.36 -2.69
N TRP A 117 1.80 -8.29 -2.41
CA TRP A 117 1.42 -7.92 -1.04
C TRP A 117 0.37 -8.84 -0.42
N ASP A 118 -0.54 -9.39 -1.24
CA ASP A 118 -1.63 -10.26 -0.76
C ASP A 118 -1.15 -11.65 -0.38
N VAL A 119 -0.01 -12.08 -0.94
CA VAL A 119 0.64 -13.28 -0.45
C VAL A 119 1.41 -12.91 0.79
N ASP A 120 1.00 -13.48 1.92
CA ASP A 120 1.60 -13.23 3.21
C ASP A 120 3.08 -13.66 3.19
N LEU A 121 3.95 -12.69 2.89
CA LEU A 121 5.40 -12.89 2.82
C LEU A 121 6.06 -12.83 4.21
N GLN A 122 5.28 -12.65 5.29
CA GLN A 122 5.78 -12.56 6.66
C GLN A 122 6.06 -13.91 7.34
#